data_AF-A0A7R8ZIL7-F1
#
_entry.id   AF-A0A7R8ZIL7-F1
#
_cell.length_a   1.000
_cell.length_b   1.000
_cell.length_c   1.000
_cell.angle_alpha   90.00
_cell.angle_beta   90.00
_cell.angle_gamma   90.00
#
_symmetry.space_group_name_H-M   'P 1'
#
loop_
_entity.id
_entity.type
_entity.pdbx_description
1 polymer ?
#
loop_
_entity_poly.entity_id
_entity_poly.type
_entity_poly.pdbx_seq_one_letter_code
_entity_poly.pdbx_strand_id
1 'polypeptide(L)'
;MRLTCSLLSLTLCCALVTHGESQSLVDQFVTQLRSMMTGESGRNQGESDVALRQDSGSKFLGGFLENLFNNINPSGQTERIFITEQDLYILPVNCGTSSVQRHQRFSRSSPRSGRFYRRAGRFPRRAGSRETSLRIVGGSRVSKGEYPFIVSLKNSRGKHYCGGSIIHKRWILTAAHCINNMRNPRIFVSVREYDIEMEESGDIDVKVEKVIIHSDWDRISFANDIALLKLSEDLDFTDPLIKPICIARQGEEPLPEDELIVAGWGRTAEQSNLSPHLRDVLVPVIENGRCRNMMLGKFTITPNQFCAGYLRGGKDSCQGDSGGPIFALQSGYYTQYGVVSAGIGCARPELPGVYTSVARYFAWIVRKMNDHND
;
A
#
# COMPACT_ATOMS: atom_id res chain seq x y z
N MET A 1 22.12 -9.37 20.89
CA MET A 1 22.36 -10.64 20.18
C MET A 1 21.43 -11.80 20.55
N ARG A 2 20.77 -11.85 21.74
CA ARG A 2 19.85 -12.95 22.08
C ARG A 2 18.41 -12.83 21.52
N LEU A 3 17.94 -11.63 21.14
CA LEU A 3 16.63 -11.46 20.50
C LEU A 3 16.63 -11.68 18.97
N THR A 4 17.76 -11.46 18.30
CA THR A 4 17.87 -11.55 16.83
C THR A 4 17.92 -13.00 16.34
N CYS A 5 18.46 -13.92 17.15
CA CYS A 5 18.57 -15.33 16.79
C CYS A 5 17.23 -16.08 16.93
N SER A 6 16.37 -15.66 17.87
CA SER A 6 15.05 -16.26 18.10
C SER A 6 14.03 -15.91 17.02
N LEU A 7 14.10 -14.69 16.46
CA LEU A 7 13.24 -14.27 15.35
C LEU A 7 13.60 -14.99 14.04
N LEU A 8 14.89 -15.09 13.68
CA LEU A 8 15.32 -15.87 12.50
C LEU A 8 14.92 -17.36 12.60
N SER A 9 15.00 -17.94 13.80
CA SER A 9 14.58 -19.31 14.08
C SER A 9 13.09 -19.52 13.85
N LEU A 10 12.23 -18.54 14.16
CA LEU A 10 10.78 -18.63 13.97
C LEU A 10 10.37 -18.46 12.50
N THR A 11 11.03 -17.55 11.77
CA THR A 11 10.70 -17.27 10.37
C THR A 11 11.10 -18.43 9.44
N LEU A 12 12.26 -19.06 9.67
CA LEU A 12 12.68 -20.23 8.89
C LEU A 12 11.88 -21.49 9.23
N CYS A 13 11.49 -21.68 10.50
CA CYS A 13 10.71 -22.83 10.91
C CYS A 13 9.28 -22.77 10.33
N CYS A 14 8.68 -21.57 10.26
CA CYS A 14 7.41 -21.36 9.55
C CYS A 14 7.50 -21.71 8.05
N ALA A 15 8.61 -21.37 7.38
CA ALA A 15 8.80 -21.66 5.96
C ALA A 15 8.91 -23.16 5.65
N LEU A 16 9.51 -23.95 6.56
CA LEU A 16 9.65 -25.40 6.39
C LEU A 16 8.35 -26.17 6.68
N VAL A 17 7.55 -25.70 7.66
CA VAL A 17 6.24 -26.30 7.98
C VAL A 17 5.20 -26.06 6.89
N THR A 18 5.26 -24.92 6.18
CA THR A 18 4.32 -24.60 5.08
C THR A 18 4.54 -25.46 3.82
N HIS A 19 5.64 -26.19 3.70
CA HIS A 19 5.99 -26.98 2.51
C HIS A 19 5.90 -28.51 2.68
N GLY A 20 5.36 -29.03 3.80
CA GLY A 20 4.99 -30.45 3.92
C GLY A 20 6.16 -31.45 3.97
N GLU A 21 7.32 -31.02 4.48
CA GLU A 21 8.51 -31.85 4.68
C GLU A 21 8.37 -32.82 5.87
N SER A 22 9.11 -33.94 5.84
CA SER A 22 9.06 -34.99 6.88
C SER A 22 9.57 -34.49 8.25
N GLN A 23 8.93 -34.93 9.35
CA GLN A 23 9.29 -34.54 10.73
C GLN A 23 10.79 -34.72 11.05
N SER A 24 11.48 -35.69 10.42
CA SER A 24 12.90 -35.94 10.69
C SER A 24 13.85 -34.82 10.26
N LEU A 25 13.51 -34.07 9.21
CA LEU A 25 14.34 -32.95 8.73
C LEU A 25 14.20 -31.72 9.61
N VAL A 26 12.98 -31.48 10.12
CA VAL A 26 12.71 -30.42 11.09
C VAL A 26 13.44 -30.70 12.41
N ASP A 27 13.43 -31.94 12.88
CA ASP A 27 14.10 -32.34 14.12
C ASP A 27 15.63 -32.26 14.02
N GLN A 28 16.22 -32.62 12.87
CA GLN A 28 17.66 -32.45 12.62
C GLN A 28 18.07 -30.97 12.63
N PHE A 29 17.27 -30.11 12.02
CA PHE A 29 17.51 -28.66 11.98
C PHE A 29 17.44 -28.02 13.38
N VAL A 30 16.41 -28.36 14.17
CA VAL A 30 16.25 -27.88 15.55
C VAL A 30 17.41 -28.35 16.43
N THR A 31 17.91 -29.57 16.22
CA THR A 31 19.04 -30.13 16.99
C THR A 31 20.36 -29.41 16.67
N GLN A 32 20.64 -29.12 15.39
CA GLN A 32 21.83 -28.35 14.99
C GLN A 32 21.79 -26.91 15.48
N LEU A 33 20.62 -26.25 15.44
CA LEU A 33 20.45 -24.90 15.97
C LEU A 33 20.66 -24.85 17.50
N ARG A 34 20.21 -25.87 18.24
CA ARG A 34 20.48 -25.98 19.69
C ARG A 34 21.98 -26.11 19.97
N SER A 35 22.70 -26.93 19.21
CA SER A 35 24.16 -27.11 19.35
C SER A 35 24.93 -25.81 19.11
N MET A 36 24.53 -25.00 18.12
CA MET A 36 25.17 -23.70 17.87
C MET A 36 24.89 -22.65 18.95
N MET A 37 23.72 -22.71 19.60
CA MET A 37 23.33 -21.77 20.65
C MET A 37 23.93 -22.08 22.03
N THR A 38 24.31 -23.34 22.30
CA THR A 38 24.87 -23.74 23.61
C THR A 38 26.39 -23.61 23.69
N GLY A 39 27.09 -23.41 22.57
CA GLY A 39 28.54 -23.13 22.58
C GLY A 39 29.41 -24.25 23.16
N GLU A 40 28.99 -25.51 23.05
CA GLU A 40 29.83 -26.66 23.42
C GLU A 40 30.68 -27.09 22.21
N SER A 41 31.81 -26.43 21.99
CA SER A 41 32.93 -27.06 21.31
C SER A 41 33.84 -27.71 22.37
N GLY A 42 34.07 -29.01 22.22
CA GLY A 42 34.97 -29.78 23.07
C GLY A 42 36.36 -29.14 23.10
N ARG A 43 36.85 -28.84 24.30
CA ARG A 43 38.22 -28.44 24.57
C ARG A 43 39.18 -29.49 24.03
N ASN A 44 40.09 -29.08 23.16
CA ASN A 44 41.45 -29.62 23.11
C ASN A 44 42.44 -28.46 23.06
N GLN A 45 43.45 -28.54 23.92
CA GLN A 45 44.50 -27.55 24.18
C GLN A 45 45.51 -27.49 23.03
N GLY A 46 46.06 -26.28 22.76
CA GLY A 46 47.31 -26.13 22.01
C GLY A 46 47.41 -24.85 21.17
N GLU A 47 48.22 -23.90 21.66
CA GLU A 47 49.05 -22.94 20.90
C GLU A 47 48.45 -21.74 20.12
N SER A 48 48.88 -20.56 20.59
CA SER A 48 49.36 -19.36 19.88
C SER A 48 48.41 -18.45 19.08
N ASP A 49 48.55 -17.15 19.38
CA ASP A 49 47.92 -15.99 18.78
C ASP A 49 47.98 -15.95 17.23
N VAL A 50 46.82 -15.81 16.59
CA VAL A 50 46.67 -15.02 15.35
C VAL A 50 45.29 -14.34 15.35
N ALA A 51 45.28 -13.02 15.28
CA ALA A 51 44.09 -12.22 15.07
C ALA A 51 43.38 -12.60 13.76
N LEU A 52 42.15 -13.12 13.84
CA LEU A 52 41.29 -13.35 12.68
C LEU A 52 39.93 -12.65 12.84
N ARG A 53 39.83 -11.58 12.05
CA ARG A 53 38.71 -10.72 11.64
C ARG A 53 37.29 -11.28 11.79
N GLN A 54 36.40 -10.39 12.26
CA GLN A 54 34.93 -10.47 12.39
C GLN A 54 34.12 -10.68 11.08
N ASP A 55 34.71 -11.20 9.99
CA ASP A 55 34.09 -11.14 8.64
C ASP A 55 33.63 -12.50 8.08
N SER A 56 33.58 -13.54 8.90
CA SER A 56 33.31 -14.92 8.47
C SER A 56 31.90 -15.43 8.76
N GLY A 57 31.15 -14.82 9.70
CA GLY A 57 29.82 -15.30 10.10
C GLY A 57 28.72 -15.07 9.05
N SER A 58 28.71 -13.93 8.36
CA SER A 58 27.69 -13.63 7.33
C SER A 58 27.91 -14.41 6.03
N LYS A 59 29.17 -14.61 5.65
CA LYS A 59 29.56 -15.40 4.46
C LYS A 59 29.23 -16.88 4.63
N PHE A 60 29.39 -17.41 5.85
CA PHE A 60 29.08 -18.82 6.14
C PHE A 60 27.58 -19.09 6.17
N LEU A 61 26.77 -18.18 6.74
CA LEU A 61 25.31 -18.28 6.73
C LEU A 61 24.74 -18.16 5.30
N GLY A 62 25.32 -17.26 4.48
CA GLY A 62 24.97 -17.12 3.08
C GLY A 62 25.22 -18.39 2.27
N GLY A 63 26.40 -19.01 2.43
CA GLY A 63 26.75 -20.26 1.75
C GLY A 63 25.93 -21.47 2.21
N PHE A 64 25.52 -21.51 3.48
CA PHE A 64 24.65 -22.58 3.99
C PHE A 64 23.23 -22.49 3.44
N LEU A 65 22.66 -21.28 3.37
CA LEU A 65 21.34 -21.06 2.77
C LEU A 65 21.35 -21.39 1.28
N GLU A 66 22.38 -20.99 0.52
CA GLU A 66 22.49 -21.34 -0.90
C GLU A 66 22.54 -22.85 -1.15
N ASN A 67 23.28 -23.61 -0.33
CA ASN A 67 23.35 -25.07 -0.45
C ASN A 67 22.03 -25.76 -0.05
N LEU A 68 21.32 -25.26 0.95
CA LEU A 68 20.01 -25.81 1.32
C LEU A 68 18.98 -25.61 0.19
N PHE A 69 18.99 -24.43 -0.46
CA PHE A 69 18.06 -24.11 -1.53
C PHE A 69 18.35 -24.81 -2.87
N ASN A 70 19.62 -25.02 -3.22
CA ASN A 70 19.99 -25.77 -4.42
C ASN A 70 19.51 -27.23 -4.37
N ASN A 71 19.32 -27.79 -3.17
CA ASN A 71 18.75 -29.12 -2.99
C ASN A 71 17.20 -29.15 -3.03
N ILE A 72 16.52 -28.00 -2.85
CA ILE A 72 15.06 -27.93 -2.74
C ILE A 72 14.40 -27.53 -4.08
N ASN A 73 15.09 -26.79 -4.97
CA ASN A 73 14.48 -26.36 -6.25
C ASN A 73 15.48 -26.26 -7.42
N PRO A 74 15.74 -27.37 -8.14
CA PRO A 74 16.77 -27.43 -9.19
C PRO A 74 16.40 -26.74 -10.52
N SER A 75 15.18 -26.19 -10.68
CA SER A 75 14.65 -25.74 -11.98
C SER A 75 14.63 -24.22 -12.22
N GLY A 76 15.10 -23.38 -11.29
CA GLY A 76 15.55 -22.01 -11.58
C GLY A 76 14.53 -21.00 -12.16
N GLN A 77 13.21 -21.17 -12.00
CA GLN A 77 12.20 -20.28 -12.60
C GLN A 77 11.53 -19.25 -11.66
N THR A 78 12.08 -18.98 -10.48
CA THR A 78 11.61 -17.88 -9.62
C THR A 78 12.71 -16.86 -9.39
N GLU A 79 12.46 -15.61 -9.80
CA GLU A 79 13.33 -14.48 -9.48
C GLU A 79 13.42 -14.33 -7.96
N ARG A 80 14.63 -14.52 -7.40
CA ARG A 80 14.92 -14.41 -5.97
C ARG A 80 14.69 -12.96 -5.51
N ILE A 81 13.86 -12.71 -4.49
CA ILE A 81 13.77 -11.39 -3.85
C ILE A 81 14.12 -11.56 -2.36
N PHE A 82 15.36 -11.25 -1.99
CA PHE A 82 15.78 -11.15 -0.60
C PHE A 82 15.60 -9.71 -0.12
N ILE A 83 14.73 -9.48 0.86
CA ILE A 83 14.63 -8.20 1.56
C ILE A 83 15.56 -8.28 2.78
N THR A 84 16.59 -7.45 2.81
CA THR A 84 17.54 -7.34 3.92
C THR A 84 17.00 -6.38 5.00
N GLU A 85 17.60 -6.38 6.20
CA GLU A 85 17.28 -5.37 7.22
C GLU A 85 17.55 -3.95 6.71
N GLN A 86 18.57 -3.74 5.87
CA GLN A 86 18.90 -2.44 5.27
C GLN A 86 17.77 -1.92 4.36
N ASP A 87 17.09 -2.83 3.66
CA ASP A 87 15.97 -2.50 2.76
C ASP A 87 14.74 -1.97 3.53
N LEU A 88 14.57 -2.36 4.80
CA LEU A 88 13.45 -1.91 5.64
C LEU A 88 13.65 -0.51 6.24
N TYR A 89 14.89 0.03 6.26
CA TYR A 89 15.18 1.35 6.84
C TYR A 89 14.69 2.53 5.99
N ILE A 90 14.24 2.29 4.75
CA ILE A 90 13.77 3.35 3.85
C ILE A 90 12.33 3.77 4.16
N LEU A 91 11.53 2.92 4.80
CA LEU A 91 10.15 3.30 5.08
C LEU A 91 10.09 4.29 6.25
N PRO A 92 9.30 5.37 6.11
CA PRO A 92 9.26 6.42 7.12
C PRO A 92 8.76 5.90 8.46
N VAL A 93 9.56 6.08 9.51
CA VAL A 93 9.29 5.63 10.89
C VAL A 93 8.03 6.31 11.51
N ASN A 94 7.55 7.41 10.91
CA ASN A 94 6.38 8.19 11.36
C ASN A 94 5.31 8.36 10.27
N CYS A 95 5.18 7.37 9.38
CA CYS A 95 4.17 7.36 8.33
C CYS A 95 2.73 7.40 8.88
N GLY A 96 1.77 7.84 8.07
CA GLY A 96 0.34 7.70 8.33
C GLY A 96 -0.23 8.57 9.46
N THR A 97 0.54 9.50 10.02
CA THR A 97 0.07 10.43 11.06
C THR A 97 -0.68 11.60 10.42
N SER A 98 -1.92 11.85 10.85
CA SER A 98 -2.68 13.06 10.50
C SER A 98 -2.76 13.97 11.71
N SER A 99 -2.49 15.26 11.51
CA SER A 99 -2.67 16.30 12.52
C SER A 99 -4.14 16.65 12.74
N VAL A 100 -5.02 16.21 11.83
CA VAL A 100 -6.46 16.47 11.87
C VAL A 100 -7.17 15.24 12.43
N GLN A 101 -7.76 15.38 13.62
CA GLN A 101 -8.53 14.30 14.25
C GLN A 101 -9.84 14.06 13.48
N ARG A 102 -9.90 12.96 12.72
CA ARG A 102 -11.16 12.48 12.14
C ARG A 102 -12.03 11.92 13.26
N HIS A 103 -13.19 12.52 13.51
CA HIS A 103 -14.21 11.86 14.34
C HIS A 103 -14.64 10.57 13.64
N GLN A 104 -14.34 9.42 14.26
CA GLN A 104 -14.62 8.09 13.73
C GLN A 104 -16.11 7.99 13.34
N ARG A 105 -16.40 7.95 12.04
CA ARG A 105 -17.72 7.56 11.51
C ARG A 105 -17.84 6.03 11.43
N PHE A 106 -17.26 5.31 12.38
CA PHE A 106 -17.48 3.86 12.50
C PHE A 106 -18.72 3.64 13.36
N SER A 107 -19.87 3.43 12.71
CA SER A 107 -21.02 2.86 13.40
C SER A 107 -20.67 1.42 13.78
N ARG A 108 -20.34 1.19 15.06
CA ARG A 108 -20.30 -0.14 15.64
C ARG A 108 -21.70 -0.77 15.51
N SER A 109 -21.89 -1.65 14.54
CA SER A 109 -23.01 -2.58 14.52
C SER A 109 -22.75 -3.67 15.57
N SER A 110 -23.16 -3.41 16.81
CA SER A 110 -23.23 -4.46 17.84
C SER A 110 -24.53 -5.25 17.65
N PRO A 111 -24.49 -6.60 17.57
CA PRO A 111 -25.71 -7.39 17.58
C PRO A 111 -26.18 -7.51 19.03
N ARG A 112 -27.26 -6.83 19.39
CA ARG A 112 -28.00 -7.12 20.64
C ARG A 112 -29.43 -7.51 20.33
N SER A 113 -29.66 -8.82 20.51
CA SER A 113 -30.93 -9.45 20.80
C SER A 113 -31.68 -8.76 21.95
N GLY A 114 -33.00 -8.60 21.83
CA GLY A 114 -33.87 -8.31 22.97
C GLY A 114 -35.10 -7.48 22.60
N ARG A 115 -36.30 -8.07 22.78
CA ARG A 115 -37.60 -7.47 22.48
C ARG A 115 -38.09 -6.51 23.59
N PHE A 116 -39.00 -5.61 23.19
CA PHE A 116 -40.22 -5.11 23.84
C PHE A 116 -40.33 -3.71 24.52
N TYR A 117 -41.36 -2.99 24.02
CA TYR A 117 -42.31 -1.99 24.57
C TYR A 117 -42.00 -0.47 24.75
N ARG A 118 -42.68 0.32 23.87
CA ARG A 118 -43.36 1.64 23.97
C ARG A 118 -43.00 2.65 25.09
N ARG A 119 -42.74 3.92 24.71
CA ARG A 119 -43.69 5.06 24.68
C ARG A 119 -43.05 6.34 24.12
N ALA A 120 -43.90 7.21 23.56
CA ALA A 120 -43.55 8.43 22.85
C ALA A 120 -43.08 9.58 23.77
N GLY A 121 -42.10 10.35 23.28
CA GLY A 121 -41.71 11.65 23.80
C GLY A 121 -41.30 12.56 22.64
N ARG A 122 -42.02 13.68 22.48
CA ARG A 122 -41.73 14.76 21.51
C ARG A 122 -40.41 15.46 21.91
N PHE A 123 -39.50 15.64 20.96
CA PHE A 123 -38.45 16.65 21.01
C PHE A 123 -38.46 17.49 19.72
N PRO A 124 -38.09 18.79 19.81
CA PRO A 124 -38.46 19.79 18.82
C PRO A 124 -37.63 19.69 17.54
N ARG A 125 -38.31 19.96 16.42
CA ARG A 125 -37.70 20.18 15.11
C ARG A 125 -36.84 21.45 15.18
N ARG A 126 -35.51 21.31 15.09
CA ARG A 126 -34.65 22.35 14.52
C ARG A 126 -34.27 21.91 13.11
N ALA A 127 -34.88 22.58 12.14
CA ALA A 127 -34.45 22.55 10.75
C ALA A 127 -33.10 23.26 10.65
N GLY A 128 -32.02 22.48 10.73
CA GLY A 128 -30.72 22.89 10.23
C GLY A 128 -30.56 22.28 8.85
N SER A 129 -30.60 23.12 7.81
CA SER A 129 -30.26 22.76 6.44
C SER A 129 -28.83 22.21 6.40
N ARG A 130 -28.70 20.88 6.46
CA ARG A 130 -27.47 20.21 6.07
C ARG A 130 -27.38 20.30 4.55
N GLU A 131 -26.55 21.21 4.07
CA GLU A 131 -26.07 21.19 2.69
C GLU A 131 -25.35 19.85 2.45
N THR A 132 -26.08 18.87 1.91
CA THR A 132 -25.53 17.61 1.45
C THR A 132 -24.88 17.82 0.09
N SER A 133 -23.72 18.47 0.03
CA SER A 133 -22.88 18.50 -1.16
C SER A 133 -21.97 17.26 -1.21
N LEU A 134 -22.60 16.08 -1.27
CA LEU A 134 -21.97 14.80 -1.64
C LEU A 134 -21.29 14.96 -3.01
N ARG A 135 -20.08 14.40 -3.25
CA ARG A 135 -19.48 14.17 -4.59
C ARG A 135 -17.98 13.74 -4.71
N ILE A 136 -17.52 12.65 -4.10
CA ILE A 136 -17.08 11.45 -4.88
C ILE A 136 -18.39 10.68 -5.15
N VAL A 137 -18.53 9.66 -6.01
CA VAL A 137 -19.87 9.02 -6.11
C VAL A 137 -20.27 8.54 -4.70
N GLY A 138 -21.30 9.15 -4.12
CA GLY A 138 -21.69 9.01 -2.71
C GLY A 138 -20.66 9.36 -1.60
N GLY A 139 -19.57 10.09 -1.89
CA GLY A 139 -18.51 10.47 -0.94
C GLY A 139 -18.65 11.87 -0.31
N SER A 140 -17.77 12.20 0.64
CA SER A 140 -17.78 13.42 1.46
C SER A 140 -16.63 14.38 1.12
N ARG A 141 -16.78 15.66 1.44
CA ARG A 141 -15.68 16.64 1.38
C ARG A 141 -14.70 16.39 2.52
N VAL A 142 -13.42 16.40 2.18
CA VAL A 142 -12.31 16.22 3.12
C VAL A 142 -11.91 17.57 3.69
N SER A 143 -11.45 17.61 4.95
CA SER A 143 -10.88 18.82 5.52
C SER A 143 -9.49 19.09 4.96
N LYS A 144 -9.12 20.36 4.72
CA LYS A 144 -7.77 20.70 4.24
C LYS A 144 -6.72 20.11 5.21
N GLY A 145 -5.77 19.34 4.68
CA GLY A 145 -4.72 18.68 5.47
C GLY A 145 -5.11 17.38 6.16
N GLU A 146 -6.32 16.86 5.97
CA GLU A 146 -6.74 15.59 6.61
C GLU A 146 -5.95 14.38 6.10
N TYR A 147 -5.63 14.36 4.79
CA TYR A 147 -4.82 13.35 4.13
C TYR A 147 -3.54 13.97 3.53
N PRO A 148 -2.54 14.29 4.38
CA PRO A 148 -1.32 15.03 3.98
C PRO A 148 -0.36 14.23 3.07
N PHE A 149 -0.70 12.98 2.78
CA PHE A 149 0.04 12.08 1.89
C PHE A 149 -0.51 12.04 0.47
N ILE A 150 -1.71 12.56 0.22
CA ILE A 150 -2.30 12.55 -1.12
C ILE A 150 -1.67 13.65 -1.95
N VAL A 151 -1.31 13.32 -3.19
CA VAL A 151 -0.72 14.28 -4.13
C VAL A 151 -1.49 14.30 -5.44
N SER A 152 -1.44 15.44 -6.12
CA SER A 152 -1.98 15.64 -7.46
C SER A 152 -0.85 15.55 -8.47
N LEU A 153 -0.99 14.68 -9.47
CA LEU A 153 -0.10 14.64 -10.63
C LEU A 153 -0.59 15.67 -11.65
N LYS A 154 0.24 16.69 -11.89
CA LYS A 154 -0.01 17.79 -12.82
C LYS A 154 0.86 17.62 -14.07
N ASN A 155 0.28 17.92 -15.23
CA ASN A 155 1.03 17.96 -16.49
C ASN A 155 1.78 19.30 -16.63
N SER A 156 2.50 19.49 -17.74
CA SER A 156 3.26 20.72 -18.00
C SER A 156 2.42 22.01 -18.12
N ARG A 157 1.08 21.92 -18.12
CA ARG A 157 0.17 23.06 -18.10
C ARG A 157 -0.44 23.29 -16.71
N GLY A 158 0.09 22.63 -15.66
CA GLY A 158 -0.45 22.69 -14.30
C GLY A 158 -1.75 21.92 -14.09
N LYS A 159 -2.22 21.16 -15.10
CA LYS A 159 -3.52 20.49 -15.01
C LYS A 159 -3.41 19.12 -14.34
N HIS A 160 -4.23 18.89 -13.31
CA HIS A 160 -4.43 17.59 -12.67
C HIS A 160 -4.95 16.54 -13.66
N TYR A 161 -4.39 15.33 -13.60
CA TYR A 161 -4.87 14.19 -14.40
C TYR A 161 -4.87 12.84 -13.66
N CYS A 162 -4.07 12.69 -12.60
CA CYS A 162 -4.02 11.50 -11.75
C CYS A 162 -3.67 11.90 -10.31
N GLY A 163 -3.89 10.99 -9.37
CA GLY A 163 -3.38 11.07 -8.01
C GLY A 163 -2.09 10.27 -7.80
N GLY A 164 -1.59 10.36 -6.58
CA GLY A 164 -0.52 9.53 -6.03
C GLY A 164 -0.50 9.62 -4.51
N SER A 165 0.48 8.96 -3.90
CA SER A 165 0.72 9.05 -2.46
C SER A 165 2.20 9.23 -2.12
N ILE A 166 2.50 10.07 -1.13
CA ILE A 166 3.84 10.21 -0.57
C ILE A 166 4.14 8.95 0.24
N ILE A 167 5.15 8.18 -0.17
CA ILE A 167 5.62 6.99 0.57
C ILE A 167 6.97 7.22 1.24
N HIS A 168 7.74 8.22 0.80
CA HIS A 168 8.98 8.70 1.43
C HIS A 168 9.30 10.13 0.97
N LYS A 169 10.33 10.76 1.54
CA LYS A 169 10.70 12.18 1.31
C LYS A 169 10.84 12.58 -0.16
N ARG A 170 11.28 11.67 -1.03
CA ARG A 170 11.42 11.91 -2.48
C ARG A 170 10.60 10.93 -3.32
N TRP A 171 9.76 10.12 -2.70
CA TRP A 171 9.13 8.99 -3.39
C TRP A 171 7.63 9.07 -3.33
N ILE A 172 7.04 9.04 -4.52
CA ILE A 172 5.59 8.97 -4.74
C ILE A 172 5.24 7.62 -5.34
N LEU A 173 4.21 6.99 -4.80
CA LEU A 173 3.57 5.81 -5.38
C LEU A 173 2.37 6.22 -6.23
N THR A 174 2.27 5.67 -7.44
CA THR A 174 1.13 5.90 -8.34
C THR A 174 0.93 4.71 -9.29
N ALA A 175 -0.01 4.82 -10.21
CA ALA A 175 -0.29 3.82 -11.24
C ALA A 175 0.63 4.01 -12.46
N ALA A 176 0.97 2.91 -13.14
CA ALA A 176 1.77 2.95 -14.36
C ALA A 176 1.02 3.65 -15.50
N HIS A 177 -0.30 3.44 -15.62
CA HIS A 177 -1.10 4.06 -16.66
C HIS A 177 -1.13 5.60 -16.58
N CYS A 178 -0.88 6.17 -15.40
CA CYS A 178 -0.83 7.62 -15.21
C CYS A 178 0.39 8.26 -15.88
N ILE A 179 1.48 7.51 -16.10
CA ILE A 179 2.74 8.10 -16.58
C ILE A 179 2.67 8.50 -18.06
N ASN A 180 1.68 7.98 -18.79
CA ASN A 180 1.44 8.19 -20.22
C ASN A 180 2.66 7.83 -21.09
N ASN A 181 2.46 7.44 -22.35
CA ASN A 181 3.56 7.10 -23.27
C ASN A 181 4.33 8.35 -23.76
N MET A 182 4.51 9.36 -22.91
CA MET A 182 5.18 10.60 -23.24
C MET A 182 6.68 10.35 -23.21
N ARG A 183 7.33 10.56 -24.37
CA ARG A 183 8.78 10.44 -24.58
C ARG A 183 9.62 11.33 -23.64
N ASN A 184 8.99 12.29 -22.96
CA ASN A 184 9.57 13.13 -21.91
C ASN A 184 8.45 13.67 -21.01
N PRO A 185 8.00 12.91 -19.99
CA PRO A 185 6.86 13.32 -19.18
C PRO A 185 7.31 14.43 -18.23
N ARG A 186 7.01 15.70 -18.56
CA ARG A 186 7.10 16.81 -17.62
C ARG A 186 5.96 16.70 -16.62
N ILE A 187 6.16 15.84 -15.62
CA ILE A 187 5.23 15.61 -14.53
C ILE A 187 5.66 16.46 -13.35
N PHE A 188 4.69 17.14 -12.76
CA PHE A 188 4.81 17.80 -11.48
C PHE A 188 3.95 17.06 -10.46
N VAL A 189 4.48 16.92 -9.25
CA VAL A 189 3.78 16.39 -8.10
C VAL A 189 3.41 17.58 -7.22
N SER A 190 2.12 17.84 -7.11
CA SER A 190 1.59 18.90 -6.25
C SER A 190 1.26 18.33 -4.87
N VAL A 191 1.95 18.84 -3.84
CA VAL A 191 1.68 18.53 -2.42
C VAL A 191 0.89 19.68 -1.78
N ARG A 192 0.22 19.41 -0.65
CA ARG A 192 -0.69 20.34 0.05
C ARG A 192 -1.92 20.77 -0.76
N GLU A 193 -2.06 20.20 -1.96
CA GLU A 193 -3.18 20.44 -2.84
C GLU A 193 -4.49 20.10 -2.12
N TYR A 194 -5.46 20.98 -2.31
CA TYR A 194 -6.79 20.84 -1.76
C TYR A 194 -7.84 21.24 -2.78
N ASP A 195 -7.56 22.30 -3.54
CA ASP A 195 -8.46 22.89 -4.53
C ASP A 195 -7.73 23.04 -5.87
N ILE A 196 -7.92 22.06 -6.76
CA ILE A 196 -7.19 21.98 -8.04
C ILE A 196 -7.59 23.05 -9.06
N GLU A 197 -8.59 23.90 -8.76
CA GLU A 197 -9.01 25.02 -9.60
C GLU A 197 -8.49 26.37 -9.08
N MET A 198 -7.81 26.41 -7.92
CA MET A 198 -7.33 27.64 -7.29
C MET A 198 -5.81 27.78 -7.39
N GLU A 199 -5.33 28.80 -8.12
CA GLU A 199 -3.88 29.04 -8.34
C GLU A 199 -3.11 29.46 -7.08
N GLU A 200 -3.78 30.04 -6.07
CA GLU A 200 -3.16 30.50 -4.81
C GLU A 200 -3.56 29.62 -3.60
N SER A 201 -3.74 28.31 -3.82
CA SER A 201 -4.18 27.40 -2.76
C SER A 201 -3.11 27.14 -1.67
N GLY A 202 -1.87 27.55 -1.96
CA GLY A 202 -0.68 27.30 -1.15
C GLY A 202 -0.15 25.88 -1.33
N ASP A 203 -0.41 25.27 -2.49
CA ASP A 203 0.20 24.04 -2.97
C ASP A 203 1.66 24.25 -3.39
N ILE A 204 2.43 23.16 -3.41
CA ILE A 204 3.84 23.16 -3.81
C ILE A 204 4.00 22.13 -4.92
N ASP A 205 4.39 22.61 -6.10
CA ASP A 205 4.64 21.76 -7.26
C ASP A 205 6.12 21.37 -7.33
N VAL A 206 6.39 20.09 -7.13
CA VAL A 206 7.74 19.51 -7.19
C VAL A 206 7.92 18.75 -8.49
N LYS A 207 9.04 18.96 -9.17
CA LYS A 207 9.33 18.27 -10.43
C LYS A 207 9.69 16.79 -10.19
N VAL A 208 9.24 15.92 -11.08
CA VAL A 208 9.70 14.52 -11.12
C VAL A 208 11.06 14.45 -11.81
N GLU A 209 12.05 13.90 -11.13
CA GLU A 209 13.39 13.62 -11.67
C GLU A 209 13.42 12.29 -12.43
N LYS A 210 12.80 11.26 -11.85
CA LYS A 210 12.84 9.90 -12.40
C LYS A 210 11.50 9.20 -12.28
N VAL A 211 11.16 8.46 -13.32
CA VAL A 211 9.98 7.60 -13.34
C VAL A 211 10.42 6.14 -13.47
N ILE A 212 9.85 5.28 -12.63
CA ILE A 212 10.12 3.85 -12.62
C ILE A 212 8.77 3.14 -12.77
N ILE A 213 8.54 2.57 -13.94
CA ILE A 213 7.34 1.76 -14.22
C ILE A 213 7.71 0.29 -13.97
N HIS A 214 6.77 -0.50 -13.46
CA HIS A 214 6.96 -1.94 -13.38
C HIS A 214 7.24 -2.54 -14.77
N SER A 215 8.28 -3.35 -14.92
CA SER A 215 8.72 -3.87 -16.24
C SER A 215 7.63 -4.68 -16.95
N ASP A 216 6.81 -5.36 -16.16
CA ASP A 216 5.75 -6.24 -16.65
C ASP A 216 4.38 -5.53 -16.72
N TRP A 217 4.36 -4.19 -16.67
CA TRP A 217 3.15 -3.40 -16.87
C TRP A 217 2.50 -3.75 -18.22
N ASP A 218 1.28 -4.27 -18.19
CA ASP A 218 0.50 -4.56 -19.38
C ASP A 218 -0.72 -3.64 -19.49
N ARG A 219 -0.68 -2.77 -20.50
CA ARG A 219 -1.75 -1.80 -20.78
C ARG A 219 -3.09 -2.42 -21.19
N ILE A 220 -3.10 -3.70 -21.62
CA ILE A 220 -4.32 -4.37 -22.10
C ILE A 220 -5.09 -4.95 -20.91
N SER A 221 -4.43 -5.77 -20.10
CA SER A 221 -5.02 -6.39 -18.91
C SER A 221 -5.00 -5.50 -17.67
N PHE A 222 -4.29 -4.36 -17.72
CA PHE A 222 -3.96 -3.54 -16.57
C PHE A 222 -3.22 -4.33 -15.47
N ALA A 223 -2.54 -5.43 -15.82
CA ALA A 223 -1.69 -6.16 -14.90
C ALA A 223 -0.42 -5.36 -14.58
N ASN A 224 0.02 -5.38 -13.32
CA ASN A 224 1.20 -4.65 -12.85
C ASN A 224 1.12 -3.13 -13.01
N ASP A 225 -0.08 -2.56 -12.80
CA ASP A 225 -0.34 -1.12 -12.87
C ASP A 225 0.22 -0.37 -11.66
N ILE A 226 1.54 -0.21 -11.61
CA ILE A 226 2.25 0.44 -10.51
C ILE A 226 3.51 1.15 -11.01
N ALA A 227 3.76 2.34 -10.47
CA ALA A 227 4.94 3.13 -10.76
C ALA A 227 5.43 3.91 -9.53
N LEU A 228 6.72 4.20 -9.50
CA LEU A 228 7.35 5.10 -8.55
C LEU A 228 7.85 6.36 -9.26
N LEU A 229 7.68 7.50 -8.59
CA LEU A 229 8.25 8.78 -9.00
C LEU A 229 9.26 9.23 -7.97
N LYS A 230 10.50 9.48 -8.42
CA LYS A 230 11.53 10.18 -7.62
C LYS A 230 11.42 11.67 -7.89
N LEU A 231 11.18 12.45 -6.84
CA LEU A 231 11.13 13.90 -6.88
C LEU A 231 12.53 14.50 -7.00
N SER A 232 12.66 15.67 -7.63
CA SER A 232 13.94 16.38 -7.77
C SER A 232 14.49 16.95 -6.45
N GLU A 233 13.67 17.07 -5.43
CA GLU A 233 14.03 17.60 -4.11
C GLU A 233 13.29 16.85 -2.99
N ASP A 234 13.80 16.97 -1.77
CA ASP A 234 13.19 16.41 -0.56
C ASP A 234 11.92 17.17 -0.18
N LEU A 235 10.86 16.44 0.12
CA LEU A 235 9.68 16.98 0.78
C LEU A 235 9.98 17.32 2.24
N ASP A 236 9.57 18.51 2.66
CA ASP A 236 9.73 18.97 4.03
C ASP A 236 8.65 18.38 4.95
N PHE A 237 8.98 17.28 5.61
CA PHE A 237 8.11 16.65 6.60
C PHE A 237 8.02 17.43 7.92
N THR A 238 8.64 18.60 8.07
CA THR A 238 8.32 19.50 9.19
C THR A 238 6.99 20.22 8.96
N ASP A 239 6.56 20.40 7.70
CA ASP A 239 5.23 20.89 7.36
C ASP A 239 4.15 19.87 7.78
N PRO A 240 3.16 20.24 8.60
CA PRO A 240 2.09 19.33 9.02
C PRO A 240 1.16 18.88 7.88
N LEU A 241 1.17 19.57 6.73
CA LEU A 241 0.37 19.25 5.55
C LEU A 241 1.09 18.32 4.56
N ILE A 242 2.33 17.91 4.87
CA ILE A 242 3.14 17.02 4.04
C ILE A 242 3.63 15.87 4.92
N LYS A 243 3.01 14.69 4.79
CA LYS A 243 3.43 13.48 5.52
C LYS A 243 3.36 12.26 4.60
N PRO A 244 4.21 11.26 4.81
CA PRO A 244 4.09 10.01 4.07
C PRO A 244 2.96 9.13 4.63
N ILE A 245 2.37 8.28 3.79
CA ILE A 245 1.48 7.19 4.21
C ILE A 245 2.29 5.92 4.49
N CYS A 246 1.80 5.06 5.39
CA CYS A 246 2.36 3.71 5.53
C CYS A 246 1.91 2.86 4.33
N ILE A 247 2.69 1.85 3.95
CA ILE A 247 2.31 0.90 2.89
C ILE A 247 2.16 -0.50 3.48
N ALA A 248 1.14 -1.24 3.03
CA ALA A 248 0.91 -2.61 3.44
C ALA A 248 2.11 -3.50 3.08
N ARG A 249 2.58 -4.29 4.04
CA ARG A 249 3.67 -5.26 3.83
C ARG A 249 3.16 -6.51 3.15
N GLN A 250 4.09 -7.35 2.69
CA GLN A 250 3.74 -8.66 2.17
C GLN A 250 2.99 -9.48 3.24
N GLY A 251 1.81 -10.00 2.89
CA GLY A 251 0.92 -10.71 3.82
C GLY A 251 -0.08 -9.82 4.55
N GLU A 252 -0.05 -8.49 4.34
CA GLU A 252 -0.99 -7.52 4.92
C GLU A 252 -2.03 -7.05 3.88
N GLU A 253 -2.42 -7.91 2.94
CA GLU A 253 -3.54 -7.65 2.04
C GLU A 253 -4.84 -7.38 2.81
N PRO A 254 -5.71 -6.51 2.29
CA PRO A 254 -6.99 -6.28 2.92
C PRO A 254 -7.89 -7.52 2.77
N LEU A 255 -8.70 -7.79 3.78
CA LEU A 255 -9.62 -8.91 3.82
C LEU A 255 -10.99 -8.53 3.22
N PRO A 256 -11.77 -9.51 2.73
CA PRO A 256 -13.14 -9.25 2.29
C PRO A 256 -13.96 -8.53 3.38
N GLU A 257 -14.78 -7.58 2.96
CA GLU A 257 -15.62 -6.70 3.80
C GLU A 257 -14.84 -5.66 4.64
N ASP A 258 -13.51 -5.61 4.58
CA ASP A 258 -12.76 -4.48 5.14
C ASP A 258 -13.22 -3.18 4.47
N GLU A 259 -13.54 -2.16 5.28
CA GLU A 259 -13.88 -0.84 4.78
C GLU A 259 -12.62 0.00 4.57
N LEU A 260 -12.35 0.32 3.31
CA LEU A 260 -11.22 1.17 2.92
C LEU A 260 -11.71 2.54 2.45
N ILE A 261 -10.81 3.51 2.50
CA ILE A 261 -11.01 4.89 2.06
C ILE A 261 -10.32 5.05 0.71
N VAL A 262 -11.04 5.58 -0.27
CA VAL A 262 -10.44 6.18 -1.47
C VAL A 262 -10.62 7.68 -1.38
N ALA A 263 -9.57 8.43 -1.72
CA ALA A 263 -9.62 9.87 -1.74
C ALA A 263 -8.85 10.46 -2.93
N GLY A 264 -9.39 11.55 -3.47
CA GLY A 264 -8.86 12.22 -4.65
C GLY A 264 -9.77 13.34 -5.17
N TRP A 265 -9.44 13.83 -6.36
CA TRP A 265 -10.18 14.89 -7.07
C TRP A 265 -10.97 14.34 -8.26
N GLY A 266 -11.14 13.01 -8.30
CA GLY A 266 -11.83 12.32 -9.37
C GLY A 266 -13.26 12.79 -9.56
N ARG A 267 -13.80 12.39 -10.72
CA ARG A 267 -15.17 12.69 -11.10
C ARG A 267 -16.14 12.19 -10.05
N THR A 268 -17.17 12.99 -9.89
CA THR A 268 -18.11 12.86 -8.80
C THR A 268 -19.38 12.11 -9.20
N ALA A 269 -19.56 11.95 -10.51
CA ALA A 269 -20.41 11.02 -11.21
C ALA A 269 -19.71 10.64 -12.52
N GLU A 270 -20.05 9.51 -13.12
CA GLU A 270 -19.36 8.97 -14.31
C GLU A 270 -19.20 10.00 -15.45
N GLN A 271 -20.21 10.85 -15.66
CA GLN A 271 -20.25 11.89 -16.69
C GLN A 271 -20.11 13.32 -16.12
N SER A 272 -19.50 13.50 -14.94
CA SER A 272 -19.27 14.84 -14.36
C SER A 272 -17.87 15.40 -14.66
N ASN A 273 -17.67 16.66 -14.30
CA ASN A 273 -16.34 17.23 -14.15
C ASN A 273 -15.61 16.63 -12.93
N LEU A 274 -14.30 16.87 -12.86
CA LEU A 274 -13.50 16.62 -11.67
C LEU A 274 -14.05 17.42 -10.48
N SER A 275 -13.77 16.95 -9.27
CA SER A 275 -14.06 17.72 -8.06
C SER A 275 -12.96 18.78 -7.89
N PRO A 276 -13.27 20.07 -7.73
CA PRO A 276 -12.25 21.06 -7.39
C PRO A 276 -11.61 20.72 -6.04
N HIS A 277 -12.42 20.33 -5.07
CA HIS A 277 -11.94 19.99 -3.73
C HIS A 277 -11.60 18.50 -3.56
N LEU A 278 -10.63 18.21 -2.68
CA LEU A 278 -10.33 16.85 -2.26
C LEU A 278 -11.53 16.22 -1.53
N ARG A 279 -11.81 14.97 -1.87
CA ARG A 279 -12.95 14.23 -1.35
C ARG A 279 -12.61 12.79 -1.06
N ASP A 280 -13.43 12.14 -0.25
CA ASP A 280 -13.26 10.73 0.12
C ASP A 280 -14.54 9.92 0.04
N VAL A 281 -14.38 8.60 -0.08
CA VAL A 281 -15.46 7.63 -0.02
C VAL A 281 -14.99 6.37 0.67
N LEU A 282 -15.88 5.74 1.46
CA LEU A 282 -15.66 4.40 1.99
C LEU A 282 -16.12 3.38 0.95
N VAL A 283 -15.36 2.32 0.74
CA VAL A 283 -15.69 1.19 -0.12
C VAL A 283 -15.30 -0.12 0.56
N PRO A 284 -16.18 -1.14 0.58
CA PRO A 284 -15.85 -2.44 1.13
C PRO A 284 -15.03 -3.26 0.13
N VAL A 285 -14.08 -4.03 0.63
CA VAL A 285 -13.30 -4.99 -0.16
C VAL A 285 -14.18 -6.16 -0.56
N ILE A 286 -14.09 -6.57 -1.82
CA ILE A 286 -14.83 -7.70 -2.37
C ILE A 286 -13.90 -8.89 -2.49
N GLU A 287 -14.37 -10.05 -2.07
CA GLU A 287 -13.65 -11.32 -2.26
C GLU A 287 -13.24 -11.53 -3.73
N ASN A 288 -11.97 -11.85 -3.97
CA ASN A 288 -11.41 -11.99 -5.32
C ASN A 288 -12.11 -13.06 -6.18
N GLY A 289 -12.62 -14.14 -5.58
CA GLY A 289 -13.43 -15.14 -6.32
C GLY A 289 -14.72 -14.54 -6.86
N ARG A 290 -15.44 -13.79 -6.00
CA ARG A 290 -16.64 -13.07 -6.38
C ARG A 290 -16.36 -11.97 -7.40
N CYS A 291 -15.31 -11.18 -7.21
CA CYS A 291 -14.97 -10.14 -8.17
C CYS A 291 -14.64 -10.71 -9.55
N ARG A 292 -13.85 -11.80 -9.61
CA ARG A 292 -13.59 -12.51 -10.88
C ARG A 292 -14.88 -12.90 -11.58
N ASN A 293 -15.84 -13.49 -10.86
CA ASN A 293 -17.13 -13.89 -11.41
C ASN A 293 -17.93 -12.71 -11.99
N MET A 294 -17.96 -11.56 -11.29
CA MET A 294 -18.65 -10.35 -11.73
C MET A 294 -18.01 -9.75 -13.00
N MET A 295 -16.69 -9.85 -13.11
CA MET A 295 -15.90 -9.30 -14.20
C MET A 295 -15.69 -10.27 -15.38
N LEU A 296 -16.23 -11.51 -15.30
CA LEU A 296 -16.13 -12.51 -16.37
C LEU A 296 -16.59 -11.94 -17.72
N GLY A 297 -15.76 -12.17 -18.75
CA GLY A 297 -15.99 -11.70 -20.11
C GLY A 297 -15.79 -10.18 -20.31
N LYS A 298 -15.45 -9.43 -19.26
CA LYS A 298 -15.24 -7.98 -19.32
C LYS A 298 -13.82 -7.57 -18.96
N PHE A 299 -13.26 -8.17 -17.91
CA PHE A 299 -11.92 -7.85 -17.41
C PHE A 299 -11.35 -9.04 -16.61
N THR A 300 -10.08 -9.36 -16.83
CA THR A 300 -9.41 -10.47 -16.11
C THR A 300 -8.73 -9.93 -14.86
N ILE A 301 -9.26 -10.28 -13.68
CA ILE A 301 -8.65 -9.92 -12.39
C ILE A 301 -7.45 -10.85 -12.12
N THR A 302 -6.27 -10.26 -11.95
CA THR A 302 -5.02 -10.96 -11.66
C THR A 302 -4.82 -11.19 -10.14
N PRO A 303 -3.92 -12.10 -9.72
CA PRO A 303 -3.58 -12.28 -8.31
C PRO A 303 -2.96 -11.04 -7.62
N ASN A 304 -2.43 -10.09 -8.40
CA ASN A 304 -1.83 -8.86 -7.90
C ASN A 304 -2.83 -7.72 -7.78
N GLN A 305 -4.12 -7.99 -7.98
CA GLN A 305 -5.22 -7.04 -7.89
C GLN A 305 -6.24 -7.49 -6.86
N PHE A 306 -7.00 -6.53 -6.35
CA PHE A 306 -8.20 -6.76 -5.57
C PHE A 306 -9.29 -5.78 -5.98
N CYS A 307 -10.53 -6.06 -5.57
CA CYS A 307 -11.67 -5.23 -5.90
C CYS A 307 -12.27 -4.62 -4.65
N ALA A 308 -12.78 -3.40 -4.78
CA ALA A 308 -13.55 -2.76 -3.72
C ALA A 308 -14.70 -1.97 -4.33
N GLY A 309 -15.80 -1.88 -3.59
CA GLY A 309 -17.00 -1.17 -4.02
C GLY A 309 -18.27 -1.80 -3.48
N TYR A 310 -19.34 -1.01 -3.41
CA TYR A 310 -20.64 -1.54 -3.05
C TYR A 310 -21.24 -2.29 -4.24
N LEU A 311 -21.72 -3.51 -4.00
CA LEU A 311 -22.32 -4.36 -5.03
C LEU A 311 -23.53 -3.71 -5.72
N ARG A 312 -24.28 -2.91 -4.97
CA ARG A 312 -25.42 -2.12 -5.49
C ARG A 312 -25.01 -0.86 -6.25
N GLY A 313 -23.70 -0.59 -6.35
CA GLY A 313 -23.17 0.65 -6.87
C GLY A 313 -23.42 1.84 -5.95
N GLY A 314 -23.43 3.04 -6.54
CA GLY A 314 -23.72 4.31 -5.86
C GLY A 314 -22.55 4.93 -5.09
N LYS A 315 -21.48 4.18 -4.84
CA LYS A 315 -20.23 4.67 -4.26
C LYS A 315 -19.01 4.00 -4.88
N ASP A 316 -18.06 4.79 -5.35
CA ASP A 316 -16.86 4.31 -6.03
C ASP A 316 -15.82 5.42 -6.21
N SER A 317 -14.57 5.03 -6.47
CA SER A 317 -13.57 5.86 -7.13
C SER A 317 -13.95 6.15 -8.58
N CYS A 318 -13.45 7.23 -9.16
CA CYS A 318 -13.73 7.55 -10.56
C CYS A 318 -12.55 8.24 -11.25
N GLN A 319 -12.72 8.57 -12.53
CA GLN A 319 -11.69 9.21 -13.36
C GLN A 319 -11.10 10.45 -12.69
N GLY A 320 -9.77 10.49 -12.54
CA GLY A 320 -9.04 11.51 -11.78
C GLY A 320 -8.57 11.05 -10.40
N ASP A 321 -9.18 10.00 -9.82
CA ASP A 321 -8.63 9.32 -8.64
C ASP A 321 -7.54 8.28 -9.01
N SER A 322 -7.43 7.94 -10.30
CA SER A 322 -6.43 7.05 -10.87
C SER A 322 -5.03 7.31 -10.32
N GLY A 323 -4.32 6.26 -9.91
CA GLY A 323 -3.01 6.36 -9.29
C GLY A 323 -3.01 6.80 -7.82
N GLY A 324 -4.13 7.30 -7.30
CA GLY A 324 -4.30 7.64 -5.89
C GLY A 324 -4.35 6.42 -4.97
N PRO A 325 -4.26 6.63 -3.64
CA PRO A 325 -4.26 5.55 -2.67
C PRO A 325 -5.68 5.05 -2.34
N ILE A 326 -5.81 3.74 -2.11
CA ILE A 326 -6.87 3.17 -1.28
C ILE A 326 -6.26 2.67 0.03
N PHE A 327 -6.79 3.14 1.16
CA PHE A 327 -6.12 3.03 2.46
C PHE A 327 -7.11 2.92 3.63
N ALA A 328 -6.63 2.53 4.81
CA ALA A 328 -7.43 2.57 6.04
C ALA A 328 -6.59 3.04 7.23
N LEU A 329 -7.28 3.47 8.28
CA LEU A 329 -6.65 3.81 9.56
C LEU A 329 -6.52 2.52 10.39
N GLN A 330 -5.33 1.94 10.45
CA GLN A 330 -5.03 0.74 11.23
C GLN A 330 -4.05 1.07 12.36
N SER A 331 -4.38 0.68 13.60
CA SER A 331 -3.49 0.86 14.76
C SER A 331 -2.98 2.30 14.96
N GLY A 332 -3.78 3.30 14.56
CA GLY A 332 -3.43 4.72 14.68
C GLY A 332 -2.71 5.34 13.48
N TYR A 333 -2.43 4.55 12.43
CA TYR A 333 -1.71 5.02 11.24
C TYR A 333 -2.50 4.73 9.96
N TYR A 334 -2.53 5.69 9.04
CA TYR A 334 -3.04 5.44 7.70
C TYR A 334 -2.08 4.53 6.93
N THR A 335 -2.62 3.41 6.44
CA THR A 335 -1.89 2.41 5.66
C THR A 335 -2.56 2.20 4.31
N GLN A 336 -1.77 2.33 3.25
CA GLN A 336 -2.19 2.12 1.87
C GLN A 336 -2.13 0.64 1.49
N TYR A 337 -3.27 0.10 1.07
CA TYR A 337 -3.42 -1.29 0.64
C TYR A 337 -3.42 -1.44 -0.88
N GLY A 338 -3.74 -0.37 -1.60
CA GLY A 338 -3.82 -0.41 -3.05
C GLY A 338 -3.56 0.91 -3.74
N VAL A 339 -3.43 0.81 -5.06
CA VAL A 339 -3.38 1.94 -6.01
C VAL A 339 -4.62 1.87 -6.90
N VAL A 340 -5.36 2.97 -7.06
CA VAL A 340 -6.51 3.06 -7.96
C VAL A 340 -6.05 2.81 -9.40
N SER A 341 -6.57 1.76 -10.06
CA SER A 341 -6.09 1.31 -11.37
C SER A 341 -7.17 1.37 -12.44
N ALA A 342 -8.16 0.47 -12.39
CA ALA A 342 -9.13 0.26 -13.45
C ALA A 342 -10.57 0.16 -12.93
N GLY A 343 -11.53 0.28 -13.84
CA GLY A 343 -12.95 0.14 -13.54
C GLY A 343 -13.79 0.23 -14.81
N ILE A 344 -14.99 -0.36 -14.79
CA ILE A 344 -15.95 -0.27 -15.90
C ILE A 344 -17.06 0.71 -15.50
N GLY A 345 -16.91 1.96 -15.94
CA GLY A 345 -17.73 3.06 -15.42
C GLY A 345 -17.35 3.40 -13.98
N CYS A 346 -18.20 4.16 -13.30
CA CYS A 346 -18.00 4.50 -11.89
C CYS A 346 -19.28 4.23 -11.10
N ALA A 347 -19.18 3.49 -10.00
CA ALA A 347 -20.27 3.22 -9.07
C ALA A 347 -21.48 2.51 -9.71
N ARG A 348 -21.24 1.71 -10.74
CA ARG A 348 -22.26 0.89 -11.37
C ARG A 348 -22.50 -0.37 -10.54
N PRO A 349 -23.75 -0.87 -10.45
CA PRO A 349 -24.02 -2.15 -9.82
C PRO A 349 -23.18 -3.25 -10.46
N GLU A 350 -22.64 -4.12 -9.60
CA GLU A 350 -21.83 -5.28 -9.98
C GLU A 350 -20.56 -5.01 -10.81
N LEU A 351 -20.11 -3.76 -10.88
CA LEU A 351 -18.87 -3.36 -11.57
C LEU A 351 -17.99 -2.59 -10.59
N PRO A 352 -17.27 -3.30 -9.69
CA PRO A 352 -16.44 -2.65 -8.68
C PRO A 352 -15.18 -2.03 -9.28
N GLY A 353 -14.56 -1.12 -8.53
CA GLY A 353 -13.22 -0.63 -8.81
C GLY A 353 -12.19 -1.76 -8.64
N VAL A 354 -11.15 -1.72 -9.47
CA VAL A 354 -10.01 -2.63 -9.45
C VAL A 354 -8.77 -1.87 -9.02
N TYR A 355 -8.07 -2.43 -8.04
CA TYR A 355 -6.93 -1.80 -7.39
C TYR A 355 -5.71 -2.72 -7.49
N THR A 356 -4.54 -2.14 -7.78
CA THR A 356 -3.27 -2.85 -7.70
C THR A 356 -2.90 -3.05 -6.23
N SER A 357 -2.63 -4.29 -5.80
CA SER A 357 -2.34 -4.62 -4.39
C SER A 357 -0.94 -4.18 -3.98
N VAL A 358 -0.81 -3.21 -3.06
CA VAL A 358 0.49 -2.70 -2.61
C VAL A 358 1.31 -3.77 -1.90
N ALA A 359 0.68 -4.60 -1.07
CA ALA A 359 1.33 -5.71 -0.38
C ALA A 359 2.04 -6.68 -1.35
N ARG A 360 1.46 -6.90 -2.55
CA ARG A 360 2.03 -7.76 -3.59
C ARG A 360 3.26 -7.16 -4.27
N TYR A 361 3.41 -5.83 -4.25
CA TYR A 361 4.57 -5.13 -4.80
C TYR A 361 5.50 -4.57 -3.73
N PHE A 362 5.28 -4.86 -2.44
CA PHE A 362 6.08 -4.31 -1.35
C PHE A 362 7.59 -4.48 -1.59
N ALA A 363 8.01 -5.70 -1.94
CA ALA A 363 9.41 -6.01 -2.21
C ALA A 363 9.95 -5.26 -3.44
N TRP A 364 9.14 -5.12 -4.49
CA TRP A 364 9.49 -4.34 -5.68
C TRP A 364 9.65 -2.86 -5.35
N ILE A 365 8.73 -2.28 -4.57
CA ILE A 365 8.77 -0.87 -4.15
C ILE A 365 10.08 -0.60 -3.41
N VAL A 366 10.36 -1.39 -2.38
CA VAL A 366 11.55 -1.22 -1.53
C VAL A 366 12.84 -1.35 -2.35
N ARG A 367 12.95 -2.40 -3.17
CA ARG A 367 14.12 -2.59 -4.04
C ARG A 367 14.34 -1.40 -4.98
N LYS A 368 13.29 -0.91 -5.64
CA LYS A 368 13.41 0.22 -6.57
C LYS A 368 13.73 1.54 -5.90
N MET A 369 13.32 1.73 -4.65
CA MET A 369 13.75 2.88 -3.86
C MET A 369 15.23 2.77 -3.49
N ASN A 370 15.70 1.59 -3.09
CA ASN A 370 17.12 1.32 -2.78
C ASN A 370 18.04 1.54 -3.99
N ASP A 371 17.73 0.92 -5.13
CA ASP A 371 18.53 0.98 -6.36
C ASP A 371 18.76 2.42 -6.87
N HIS A 372 18.00 3.38 -6.35
CA HIS A 372 17.93 4.76 -6.80
C HIS A 372 17.95 5.76 -5.64
N ASN A 373 18.42 5.36 -4.46
CA ASN A 373 18.86 6.29 -3.44
C ASN A 373 20.30 6.68 -3.77
N ASP A 374 20.47 7.91 -4.27
CA ASP A 374 21.79 8.51 -4.53
C ASP A 374 22.28 9.24 -3.29
#